data_AF-A0AAV6Y1L3-F1
#
_entry.id   AF-A0AAV6Y1L3-F1
#
_cell.length_a   1.000
_cell.length_b   1.000
_cell.length_c   1.000
_cell.angle_alpha   90.00
_cell.angle_beta   90.00
_cell.angle_gamma   90.00
#
_symmetry.space_group_name_H-M   'P 1'
#
loop_
_entity.id
_entity.type
_entity.pdbx_description
1 polymer ?
#
loop_
_entity_poly.entity_id
_entity_poly.type
_entity_poly.pdbx_seq_one_letter_code
_entity_poly.pdbx_strand_id
1 'polypeptide(L)'
;MSNGTPFQVPSLTKNNYGNGCIGMKALFGDYDIWKPLEFGVKAGDVASLKNDQKALILIHQSLDDKMFEKVANTTTSKQAWETLQASFK
;
A
#
# COMPACT_ATOMS: atom_id res chain seq x y z
N MET A 1 2.64 -12.77 27.46
CA MET A 1 3.01 -12.20 26.14
C MET A 1 1.72 -12.12 25.35
N SER A 2 1.19 -10.93 25.08
CA SER A 2 -0.01 -10.78 24.27
C SER A 2 0.35 -11.12 22.83
N ASN A 3 -0.08 -12.30 22.37
CA ASN A 3 -0.10 -12.63 20.95
C ASN A 3 -1.17 -11.74 20.30
N GLY A 4 -0.81 -10.49 20.01
CA GLY A 4 -1.64 -9.61 19.22
C GLY A 4 -1.87 -10.29 17.87
N THR A 5 -3.14 -10.42 17.47
CA THR A 5 -3.47 -10.88 16.12
C THR A 5 -2.73 -10.00 15.12
N PRO A 6 -1.96 -10.57 14.17
CA PRO A 6 -1.34 -9.79 13.12
C PRO A 6 -2.39 -8.94 12.41
N PHE A 7 -2.07 -7.68 12.11
CA PHE A 7 -2.98 -6.83 11.35
C PHE A 7 -3.31 -7.52 10.03
N GLN A 8 -4.60 -7.80 9.82
CA GLN A 8 -5.06 -8.34 8.56
C GLN A 8 -5.04 -7.22 7.51
N VAL A 9 -4.35 -7.46 6.40
CA VAL A 9 -4.34 -6.52 5.28
C VAL A 9 -5.76 -6.47 4.69
N PRO A 10 -6.40 -5.29 4.61
CA PRO A 10 -7.75 -5.18 4.07
C PRO A 10 -7.71 -5.43 2.56
N SER A 11 -8.69 -6.16 2.03
CA SER A 11 -8.83 -6.34 0.58
C SER A 11 -9.41 -5.07 -0.07
N LEU A 12 -8.78 -4.58 -1.13
CA LEU A 12 -9.18 -3.42 -1.92
C LEU A 12 -9.86 -3.87 -3.20
N THR A 13 -11.17 -4.04 -3.10
CA THR A 13 -12.05 -4.43 -4.22
C THR A 13 -12.93 -3.26 -4.64
N LYS A 14 -13.56 -3.35 -5.82
CA LYS A 14 -14.50 -2.31 -6.29
C LYS A 14 -15.64 -2.04 -5.30
N ASN A 15 -16.09 -3.06 -4.57
CA ASN A 15 -17.27 -2.97 -3.72
C ASN A 15 -16.97 -2.43 -2.31
N ASN A 16 -15.71 -2.47 -1.87
CA ASN A 16 -15.32 -2.06 -0.51
C ASN A 16 -14.19 -1.01 -0.51
N TYR A 17 -13.83 -0.46 -1.67
CA TYR A 17 -12.64 0.39 -1.85
C TYR A 17 -12.55 1.52 -0.84
N GLY A 18 -13.66 2.23 -0.57
CA GLY A 18 -13.68 3.34 0.39
C GLY A 18 -13.26 2.90 1.80
N ASN A 19 -13.91 1.87 2.35
CA ASN A 19 -13.61 1.35 3.68
C ASN A 19 -12.24 0.66 3.74
N GLY A 20 -11.89 -0.11 2.71
CA GLY A 20 -10.60 -0.78 2.61
C GLY A 20 -9.44 0.22 2.55
N CYS A 21 -9.59 1.31 1.81
CA CYS A 21 -8.58 2.38 1.71
C CYS A 21 -8.35 3.06 3.06
N ILE A 22 -9.40 3.27 3.87
CA ILE A 22 -9.27 3.79 5.25
C ILE A 22 -8.44 2.83 6.11
N GLY A 23 -8.73 1.52 6.05
CA GLY A 23 -7.97 0.50 6.76
C GLY A 23 -6.50 0.43 6.31
N MET A 24 -6.26 0.53 5.00
CA MET A 24 -4.92 0.51 4.43
C MET A 24 -4.08 1.71 4.91
N LYS A 25 -4.67 2.90 4.93
CA LYS A 25 -4.02 4.12 5.44
C LYS A 25 -3.68 4.00 6.92
N ALA A 26 -4.57 3.45 7.74
CA ALA A 26 -4.30 3.20 9.15
C ALA A 26 -3.12 2.24 9.33
N LEU A 27 -3.07 1.16 8.53
CA LEU A 27 -1.98 0.19 8.55
C LEU A 27 -0.63 0.82 8.16
N PHE A 28 -0.61 1.64 7.11
CA PHE A 28 0.61 2.36 6.71
C PHE A 28 1.07 3.37 7.75
N GLY A 29 0.13 3.99 8.48
CA GLY A 29 0.43 4.87 9.60
C GLY A 29 1.10 4.11 10.76
N ASP A 30 0.57 2.95 11.15
CA ASP A 30 1.13 2.11 12.22
C ASP A 30 2.57 1.66 11.91
N TYR A 31 2.84 1.34 10.64
CA TYR A 31 4.19 0.96 10.20
C TYR A 31 5.14 2.13 9.88
N ASP A 32 4.71 3.39 10.04
CA ASP A 32 5.42 4.62 9.62
C ASP A 32 5.95 4.54 8.16
N ILE A 33 5.15 3.95 7.27
CA ILE A 33 5.47 3.80 5.84
C ILE A 33 4.54 4.61 4.94
N TRP A 34 3.76 5.54 5.49
CA TRP A 34 2.91 6.44 4.69
C TRP A 34 3.72 7.43 3.83
N LYS A 35 4.84 7.94 4.35
CA LYS A 35 5.62 9.01 3.71
C LYS A 35 6.10 8.67 2.29
N PRO A 36 6.61 7.46 1.97
CA PRO A 36 6.93 7.08 0.61
C PRO A 36 5.75 7.13 -0.37
N LEU A 37 4.52 6.84 0.06
CA LEU A 37 3.34 6.89 -0.82
C LEU A 37 2.96 8.33 -1.16
N GLU A 38 3.16 9.27 -0.23
CA GLU A 38 2.79 10.67 -0.41
C GLU A 38 3.88 11.45 -1.16
N PHE A 39 5.11 11.32 -0.71
CA PHE A 39 6.24 12.15 -1.16
C PHE A 39 7.18 11.43 -2.13
N GLY A 40 7.06 10.11 -2.29
CA GLY A 40 8.00 9.30 -3.05
C GLY A 40 9.30 9.01 -2.29
N VAL A 41 10.17 8.21 -2.90
CA VAL A 41 11.48 7.85 -2.35
C VAL A 41 12.51 8.90 -2.76
N LYS A 42 13.28 9.41 -1.78
CA LYS A 42 14.42 10.31 -2.05
C LYS A 42 15.65 9.51 -2.47
N ALA A 43 16.38 10.03 -3.46
CA ALA A 43 17.63 9.42 -3.91
C ALA A 43 18.66 9.36 -2.76
N GLY A 44 19.24 8.19 -2.51
CA GLY A 44 20.21 7.96 -1.43
C GLY A 44 19.59 7.65 -0.06
N ASP A 45 18.26 7.72 0.10
CA ASP A 45 17.60 7.37 1.35
C ASP A 45 17.22 5.87 1.40
N VAL A 46 18.15 5.08 1.95
CA VAL A 46 17.99 3.63 2.11
C VAL A 46 16.82 3.27 3.03
N ALA A 47 16.50 4.09 4.03
CA ALA A 47 15.37 3.85 4.93
C ALA A 47 14.05 4.06 4.18
N SER A 48 13.95 5.13 3.40
CA SER A 48 12.80 5.38 2.53
C SER A 48 12.62 4.28 1.49
N LEU A 49 13.69 3.74 0.92
CA LEU A 49 13.61 2.63 -0.05
C LEU A 49 13.05 1.35 0.60
N LYS A 50 13.51 1.01 1.82
CA LYS A 50 12.98 -0.14 2.57
C LYS A 50 11.51 0.04 2.91
N ASN A 51 11.10 1.25 3.28
CA ASN A 51 9.70 1.55 3.60
C ASN A 51 8.82 1.53 2.35
N ASP A 52 9.32 1.99 1.21
CA ASP A 52 8.63 1.89 -0.08
C ASP A 52 8.39 0.44 -0.50
N GLN A 53 9.39 -0.43 -0.36
CA GLN A 53 9.24 -1.86 -0.62
C GLN A 53 8.20 -2.52 0.31
N LYS A 54 8.20 -2.18 1.60
CA LYS A 54 7.17 -2.66 2.54
C LYS A 54 5.78 -2.20 2.14
N ALA A 55 5.62 -0.94 1.75
CA ALA A 55 4.37 -0.41 1.25
C ALA A 55 3.90 -1.13 -0.02
N LEU A 56 4.80 -1.39 -0.98
CA LEU A 56 4.50 -2.17 -2.18
C LEU A 56 3.99 -3.58 -1.86
N ILE A 57 4.65 -4.29 -0.94
CA ILE A 57 4.22 -5.64 -0.54
C ILE A 57 2.81 -5.61 0.03
N LEU A 58 2.52 -4.67 0.93
CA LEU A 58 1.20 -4.53 1.51
C LEU A 58 0.15 -4.16 0.47
N ILE A 59 0.46 -3.22 -0.44
CA ILE A 59 -0.41 -2.92 -1.58
C ILE A 59 -0.71 -4.21 -2.33
N HIS A 60 0.29 -4.97 -2.77
CA HIS A 60 0.06 -6.22 -3.49
C HIS A 60 -0.80 -7.24 -2.72
N GLN A 61 -0.58 -7.40 -1.41
CA GLN A 61 -1.38 -8.29 -0.57
C GLN A 61 -2.85 -7.86 -0.44
N SER A 62 -3.15 -6.59 -0.67
CA SER A 62 -4.51 -6.05 -0.61
C SER A 62 -5.30 -6.22 -1.89
N LEU A 63 -4.68 -6.62 -3.00
CA LEU A 63 -5.31 -6.63 -4.33
C LEU A 63 -5.82 -8.03 -4.70
N ASP A 64 -6.92 -8.05 -5.45
CA ASP A 64 -7.27 -9.22 -6.27
C ASP A 64 -6.40 -9.26 -7.54
N ASP A 65 -6.40 -10.41 -8.23
CA ASP A 65 -5.56 -10.64 -9.43
C ASP A 65 -5.75 -9.54 -10.48
N LYS A 66 -6.99 -9.12 -10.73
CA LYS A 66 -7.33 -8.10 -11.72
C LYS A 66 -6.75 -6.74 -11.36
N MET A 67 -6.75 -6.39 -10.07
CA MET A 67 -6.21 -5.12 -9.60
C MET A 67 -4.68 -5.16 -9.50
N PHE A 68 -4.11 -6.32 -9.17
CA PHE A 68 -2.67 -6.55 -9.18
C PHE A 68 -2.07 -6.33 -10.56
N GLU A 69 -2.69 -6.87 -11.62
CA GLU A 69 -2.23 -6.68 -13.01
C GLU A 69 -2.08 -5.20 -13.39
N LYS A 70 -2.95 -4.32 -12.87
CA LYS A 70 -2.89 -2.88 -13.17
C LYS A 70 -1.69 -2.18 -12.55
N VAL A 71 -1.22 -2.66 -11.40
CA VAL A 71 -0.08 -2.06 -10.69
C VAL A 71 1.23 -2.84 -10.90
N ALA A 72 1.20 -3.98 -11.61
CA ALA A 72 2.34 -4.87 -11.80
C ALA A 72 3.58 -4.19 -12.44
N ASN A 73 3.37 -3.16 -13.26
CA ASN A 73 4.44 -2.40 -13.92
C ASN A 73 4.96 -1.21 -13.09
N THR A 74 4.39 -0.97 -11.91
CA THR A 74 4.82 0.12 -11.04
C THR A 74 6.07 -0.28 -10.27
N THR A 75 7.01 0.65 -10.14
CA THR A 75 8.31 0.38 -9.48
C THR A 75 8.39 1.01 -8.08
N THR A 76 7.41 1.81 -7.70
CA THR A 76 7.35 2.52 -6.41
C THR A 76 5.96 2.40 -5.79
N SER A 77 5.89 2.42 -4.45
CA SER A 77 4.62 2.36 -3.73
C SER A 77 3.70 3.53 -4.05
N LYS A 78 4.28 4.71 -4.31
CA LYS A 78 3.55 5.90 -4.75
C LYS A 78 2.83 5.69 -6.08
N GLN A 79 3.55 5.20 -7.11
CA GLN A 79 2.94 4.93 -8.41
C GLN A 79 1.85 3.86 -8.32
N ALA A 80 2.10 2.79 -7.55
CA ALA A 80 1.10 1.76 -7.29
C ALA A 80 -0.15 2.35 -6.63
N TRP A 81 0.02 3.17 -5.60
CA TRP A 81 -1.06 3.81 -4.85
C TRP A 81 -1.85 4.83 -5.66
N GLU A 82 -1.21 5.61 -6.50
CA GLU A 82 -1.87 6.56 -7.42
C GLU A 82 -2.67 5.84 -8.51
N THR A 83 -2.08 4.79 -9.11
CA THR A 83 -2.75 3.94 -10.12
C THR A 83 -3.97 3.24 -9.54
N LEU A 84 -3.83 2.76 -8.30
CA LEU A 84 -4.92 2.17 -7.53
C LEU A 84 -6.07 3.17 -7.34
N GLN A 85 -5.79 4.36 -6.82
CA GLN A 85 -6.79 5.41 -6.62
C GLN A 85 -7.46 5.83 -7.92
N ALA A 86 -6.71 5.95 -9.02
CA ALA A 86 -7.27 6.28 -10.32
C ALA A 86 -8.22 5.20 -10.87
N SER A 87 -7.99 3.93 -10.53
CA SER A 87 -8.81 2.81 -10.99
C SER A 87 -10.17 2.68 -10.31
N PHE A 88 -10.36 3.36 -9.17
CA PHE A 88 -11.60 3.35 -8.38
C PHE A 88 -12.26 4.74 -8.30
N LYS A 89 -11.77 5.70 -9.10
CA LYS A 89 -12.45 6.97 -9.38
C LYS A 89 -13.53 6.80 -10.43
#